data_AF-A0A0K2VHR0-F1
#
_entry.id   AF-A0A0K2VHR0-F1
#
_cell.length_a   1.000
_cell.length_b   1.000
_cell.length_c   1.000
_cell.angle_alpha   90.00
_cell.angle_beta   90.00
_cell.angle_gamma   90.00
#
_symmetry.space_group_name_H-M   'P 1'
#
loop_
_entity.id
_entity.type
_entity.pdbx_description
1 polymer ?
#
loop_
_entity_poly.entity_id
_entity_poly.type
_entity_poly.pdbx_seq_one_letter_code
_entity_poly.pdbx_strand_id
1 'polypeptide(L)'
;KMKSKYLVLIACFFRGINGIVLEMECLDDSKRSCEGKENQCFEPYQQYTCPETCGVCNTTCKDYNGICFNEDSQCTINSNLLYECPKTCAKCDLCEDLIDSSICETRLSECALKKMKYACRKSCKYCKDACNDVGSHDFCDVHVRRGDCEKNETVKRMCRKSCELCEIEQS
;
A
#
# COMPACT_ATOMS: atom_id res chain seq x y z
N LYS A 1 31.37 -48.23 1.11
CA LYS A 1 31.02 -47.52 -0.15
C LYS A 1 29.50 -47.57 -0.31
N MET A 2 28.87 -46.43 -0.63
CA MET A 2 27.41 -46.19 -0.83
C MET A 2 26.52 -46.13 0.41
N LYS A 3 25.57 -45.19 0.57
CA LYS A 3 25.38 -43.81 0.05
C LYS A 3 24.22 -43.25 0.90
N SER A 4 24.49 -42.17 1.62
CA SER A 4 23.51 -41.32 2.31
C SER A 4 22.51 -40.72 1.32
N LYS A 5 21.21 -41.01 1.47
CA LYS A 5 20.02 -40.25 1.01
C LYS A 5 18.83 -40.85 1.81
N TYR A 6 18.01 -40.15 2.59
CA TYR A 6 17.11 -39.05 2.24
C TYR A 6 16.68 -38.36 3.54
N LEU A 7 17.08 -37.10 3.73
CA LEU A 7 16.36 -36.16 4.59
C LEU A 7 15.54 -35.28 3.64
N VAL A 8 14.28 -35.67 3.40
CA VAL A 8 13.32 -34.79 2.74
C VAL A 8 12.75 -33.90 3.83
N LEU A 9 13.35 -32.72 4.00
CA LEU A 9 12.74 -31.64 4.77
C LEU A 9 11.53 -31.14 3.97
N ILE A 10 10.35 -31.60 4.36
CA ILE A 10 9.08 -31.02 3.93
C ILE A 10 8.95 -29.69 4.69
N ALA A 11 9.43 -28.61 4.09
CA ALA A 11 9.02 -27.27 4.47
C ALA A 11 7.59 -27.08 3.94
N CYS A 12 6.61 -27.51 4.74
CA CYS A 12 5.24 -27.00 4.58
C CYS A 12 5.31 -25.50 4.88
N PHE A 13 5.42 -24.70 3.83
CA PHE A 13 5.19 -23.27 3.90
C PHE A 13 3.73 -23.07 4.31
N PHE A 14 3.52 -22.82 5.59
CA PHE A 14 2.38 -22.05 6.04
C PHE A 14 2.53 -20.64 5.45
N ARG A 15 2.20 -20.47 4.15
CA ARG A 15 1.91 -19.14 3.61
C ARG A 15 0.68 -18.68 4.36
N GLY A 16 0.92 -17.80 5.33
CA GLY A 16 -0.09 -17.21 6.17
C GLY A 16 -1.16 -16.53 5.32
N ILE A 17 -2.31 -16.32 5.94
CA ILE A 17 -3.57 -15.83 5.38
C ILE A 17 -3.47 -14.38 4.83
N ASN A 18 -2.26 -13.81 4.74
CA ASN A 18 -1.98 -12.43 4.36
C ASN A 18 -0.90 -12.45 3.27
N GLY A 19 -1.29 -12.25 2.01
CA GLY A 19 -0.37 -12.24 0.87
C GLY A 19 0.79 -11.28 1.08
N ILE A 20 2.00 -11.74 0.76
CA ILE A 20 3.24 -10.95 0.80
C ILE A 20 3.68 -10.79 -0.66
N VAL A 21 3.87 -9.55 -1.11
CA VAL A 21 4.44 -9.27 -2.43
C VAL A 21 5.92 -8.98 -2.23
N LEU A 22 6.79 -9.91 -2.59
CA LEU A 22 8.23 -9.69 -2.64
C LEU A 22 8.63 -9.26 -4.05
N GLU A 23 9.59 -8.34 -4.14
CA GLU A 23 10.06 -7.75 -5.42
C GLU A 23 10.57 -8.80 -6.43
N MET A 24 10.99 -9.99 -5.98
CA MET A 24 11.49 -11.07 -6.85
C MET A 24 10.41 -12.02 -7.41
N GLU A 25 9.20 -12.05 -6.84
CA GLU A 25 8.09 -12.88 -7.36
C GLU A 25 6.75 -12.18 -7.09
N CYS A 26 6.42 -11.18 -7.91
CA CYS A 26 5.08 -10.61 -7.93
C CYS A 26 4.21 -11.46 -8.87
N LEU A 27 3.63 -12.53 -8.32
CA LEU A 27 2.80 -13.49 -9.03
C LEU A 27 1.50 -13.71 -8.26
N ASP A 28 0.43 -14.03 -8.97
CA ASP A 28 -0.80 -14.51 -8.35
C ASP A 28 -0.55 -15.79 -7.52
N ASP A 29 -1.06 -15.85 -6.28
CA ASP A 29 -0.92 -17.04 -5.42
C ASP A 29 -1.52 -18.29 -6.07
N SER A 30 -2.60 -18.13 -6.83
CA SER A 30 -3.17 -19.18 -7.67
C SER A 30 -3.92 -18.57 -8.84
N LYS A 31 -3.43 -18.82 -10.06
CA LYS A 31 -4.05 -18.37 -11.31
C LYS A 31 -5.56 -18.65 -11.38
N ARG A 32 -5.97 -19.88 -11.03
CA ARG A 32 -7.39 -20.28 -11.02
C ARG A 32 -8.20 -19.53 -9.96
N SER A 33 -7.57 -19.18 -8.84
CA SER A 33 -8.23 -18.45 -7.76
C SER A 33 -8.39 -16.96 -8.08
N CYS A 34 -7.59 -16.41 -9.00
CA CYS A 34 -7.54 -15.00 -9.35
C CYS A 34 -8.30 -14.68 -10.65
N GLU A 35 -8.45 -15.65 -11.55
CA GLU A 35 -9.16 -15.50 -12.82
C GLU A 35 -10.58 -14.95 -12.64
N GLY A 36 -10.89 -13.83 -13.31
CA GLY A 36 -12.20 -13.18 -13.30
C GLY A 36 -12.53 -12.42 -12.01
N LYS A 37 -11.54 -12.11 -11.17
CA LYS A 37 -11.71 -11.40 -9.89
C LYS A 37 -11.23 -9.94 -9.92
N GLU A 38 -11.14 -9.32 -11.09
CA GLU A 38 -10.74 -7.92 -11.26
C GLU A 38 -11.64 -6.98 -10.43
N ASN A 39 -12.93 -7.32 -10.32
CA ASN A 39 -13.90 -6.56 -9.53
C ASN A 39 -13.68 -6.61 -8.00
N GLN A 40 -12.83 -7.52 -7.51
CA GLN A 40 -12.46 -7.67 -6.10
C GLN A 40 -11.14 -6.98 -5.78
N CYS A 41 -10.41 -6.46 -6.77
CA CYS A 41 -9.10 -5.80 -6.58
C CYS A 41 -9.15 -4.51 -5.75
N PHE A 42 -10.33 -4.02 -5.37
CA PHE A 42 -10.45 -2.95 -4.39
C PHE A 42 -10.20 -3.43 -2.95
N GLU A 43 -10.33 -4.73 -2.70
CA GLU A 43 -10.07 -5.31 -1.37
C GLU A 43 -8.57 -5.57 -1.18
N PRO A 44 -7.93 -5.06 -0.11
CA PRO A 44 -6.51 -5.27 0.12
C PRO A 44 -6.12 -6.75 0.08
N TYR A 45 -6.88 -7.64 0.71
CA TYR A 45 -6.60 -9.07 0.66
C TYR A 45 -6.47 -9.60 -0.78
N GLN A 46 -7.34 -9.17 -1.70
CA GLN A 46 -7.31 -9.59 -3.09
C GLN A 46 -6.09 -9.00 -3.83
N GLN A 47 -5.73 -7.74 -3.56
CA GLN A 47 -4.57 -7.05 -4.17
C GLN A 47 -3.26 -7.81 -3.93
N TYR A 48 -3.09 -8.38 -2.74
CA TYR A 48 -1.86 -9.05 -2.34
C TYR A 48 -1.90 -10.58 -2.54
N THR A 49 -3.10 -11.15 -2.70
CA THR A 49 -3.27 -12.57 -3.11
C THR A 49 -3.16 -12.73 -4.63
N CYS A 50 -3.62 -11.74 -5.39
CA CYS A 50 -3.67 -11.75 -6.85
C CYS A 50 -3.06 -10.47 -7.45
N PRO A 51 -1.79 -10.18 -7.16
CA PRO A 51 -1.15 -8.92 -7.54
C PRO A 51 -0.94 -8.77 -9.06
N GLU A 52 -0.84 -9.85 -9.83
CA GLU A 52 -0.76 -9.77 -11.29
C GLU A 52 -2.14 -9.45 -11.88
N THR A 53 -3.16 -10.21 -11.48
CA THR A 53 -4.54 -9.97 -11.92
C THR A 53 -5.00 -8.55 -11.60
N CYS A 54 -4.63 -8.04 -10.42
CA CYS A 54 -4.98 -6.68 -10.01
C CYS A 54 -4.08 -5.59 -10.59
N GLY A 55 -2.98 -5.94 -11.27
CA GLY A 55 -2.02 -4.97 -11.81
C GLY A 55 -1.05 -4.35 -10.80
N VAL A 56 -1.06 -4.81 -9.54
CA VAL A 56 -0.16 -4.35 -8.46
C VAL A 56 1.31 -4.56 -8.82
N CYS A 57 1.62 -5.59 -9.59
CA CYS A 57 2.98 -5.86 -10.03
C CYS A 57 3.57 -4.74 -10.89
N ASN A 58 2.73 -4.01 -11.62
CA ASN A 58 3.15 -2.92 -12.51
C ASN A 58 3.32 -1.57 -11.78
N THR A 59 2.83 -1.47 -10.55
CA THR A 59 2.93 -0.26 -9.73
C THR A 59 4.31 -0.15 -9.08
N THR A 60 4.90 1.05 -9.08
CA THR A 60 6.20 1.31 -8.46
C THR A 60 6.07 1.49 -6.94
N CYS A 61 5.01 2.18 -6.54
CA CYS A 61 4.71 2.64 -5.20
C CYS A 61 3.61 1.79 -4.56
N LYS A 62 4.04 0.67 -3.99
CA LYS A 62 3.17 -0.32 -3.35
C LYS A 62 3.68 -0.67 -1.97
N ASP A 63 2.77 -1.08 -1.10
CA ASP A 63 3.19 -1.79 0.10
C ASP A 63 3.54 -3.23 -0.26
N TYR A 64 4.18 -3.95 0.65
CA TYR A 64 4.57 -5.35 0.43
C TYR A 64 3.65 -6.34 1.16
N ASN A 65 2.65 -5.83 1.89
CA ASN A 65 1.71 -6.63 2.66
C ASN A 65 0.33 -5.95 2.74
N GLY A 66 -0.75 -6.71 2.58
CA GLY A 66 -2.13 -6.19 2.69
C GLY A 66 -2.51 -5.66 4.06
N ILE A 67 -1.81 -6.05 5.13
CA ILE A 67 -2.02 -5.50 6.48
C ILE A 67 -1.76 -3.99 6.51
N CYS A 68 -0.81 -3.49 5.69
CA CYS A 68 -0.43 -2.08 5.61
C CYS A 68 -1.62 -1.12 5.42
N PHE A 69 -2.72 -1.57 4.81
CA PHE A 69 -3.93 -0.77 4.65
C PHE A 69 -4.50 -0.22 5.97
N ASN A 70 -4.21 -0.85 7.11
CA ASN A 70 -4.74 -0.48 8.43
C ASN A 70 -3.68 0.00 9.43
N GLU A 71 -2.42 0.18 8.99
CA GLU A 71 -1.29 0.42 9.90
C GLU A 71 -0.74 1.86 9.85
N ASP A 72 -1.49 2.83 9.34
CA ASP A 72 -1.05 4.22 9.25
C ASP A 72 -0.66 4.81 10.62
N SER A 73 -1.39 4.46 11.68
CA SER A 73 -1.06 4.84 13.06
C SER A 73 0.30 4.32 13.55
N GLN A 74 0.82 3.24 12.96
CA GLN A 74 2.09 2.64 13.36
C GLN A 74 3.29 3.27 12.64
N CYS A 75 3.08 4.07 11.60
CA CYS A 75 4.16 4.68 10.81
C CYS A 75 5.08 5.62 11.61
N THR A 76 4.61 6.15 12.74
CA THR A 76 5.41 7.02 13.62
C THR A 76 6.10 6.28 14.76
N ILE A 77 5.74 5.01 14.98
CA ILE A 77 6.18 4.20 16.12
C ILE A 77 7.13 3.09 15.66
N ASN A 78 6.75 2.39 14.59
CA ASN A 78 7.49 1.26 14.05
C ASN A 78 8.26 1.68 12.79
N SER A 79 9.57 1.91 12.94
CA SER A 79 10.44 2.31 11.83
C SER A 79 10.57 1.25 10.74
N ASN A 80 10.41 -0.05 11.05
CA ASN A 80 10.45 -1.12 10.05
C ASN A 80 9.24 -1.05 9.12
N LEU A 81 8.10 -0.62 9.64
CA LEU A 81 6.87 -0.48 8.86
C LEU A 81 7.04 0.53 7.71
N LEU A 82 7.94 1.51 7.84
CA LEU A 82 8.26 2.44 6.76
C LEU A 82 8.81 1.74 5.51
N TYR A 83 9.45 0.58 5.67
CA TYR A 83 10.02 -0.21 4.58
C TYR A 83 9.07 -1.32 4.09
N GLU A 84 8.24 -1.87 4.98
CA GLU A 84 7.22 -2.87 4.63
C GLU A 84 5.99 -2.23 3.98
N CYS A 85 5.64 -1.03 4.42
CA CYS A 85 4.47 -0.26 4.00
C CYS A 85 4.87 1.15 3.48
N PRO A 86 5.76 1.24 2.47
CA PRO A 86 6.26 2.52 2.00
C PRO A 86 5.17 3.44 1.43
N LYS A 87 4.07 2.89 0.87
CA LYS A 87 2.94 3.67 0.37
C LYS A 87 2.09 4.19 1.54
N THR A 88 1.65 3.31 2.44
CA THR A 88 0.84 3.72 3.61
C THR A 88 1.57 4.78 4.44
N CYS A 89 2.87 4.61 4.65
CA CYS A 89 3.67 5.53 5.47
C CYS A 89 4.30 6.71 4.71
N ALA A 90 3.86 6.97 3.47
CA ALA A 90 4.36 8.06 2.62
C ALA A 90 5.89 8.10 2.47
N LYS A 91 6.55 6.94 2.53
CA LYS A 91 7.97 6.81 2.13
C LYS A 91 8.10 6.77 0.62
N CYS A 92 7.08 6.23 -0.04
CA CYS A 92 6.83 6.36 -1.45
C CYS A 92 5.48 7.06 -1.63
N ASP A 93 5.46 8.16 -2.38
CA ASP A 93 4.24 8.95 -2.64
C ASP A 93 4.10 9.31 -4.13
N LEU A 94 4.21 8.31 -5.01
CA LEU A 94 3.96 8.52 -6.43
C LEU A 94 2.44 8.65 -6.69
N CYS A 95 2.08 9.56 -7.59
CA CYS A 95 0.69 9.71 -8.01
C CYS A 95 0.32 8.67 -9.07
N GLU A 96 0.02 7.47 -8.59
CA GLU A 96 -0.44 6.34 -9.40
C GLU A 96 -1.53 5.55 -8.69
N ASP A 97 -2.23 4.72 -9.45
CA ASP A 97 -3.13 3.71 -8.91
C ASP A 97 -2.30 2.48 -8.50
N LEU A 98 -2.68 1.85 -7.40
CA LEU A 98 -2.07 0.61 -6.92
C LEU A 98 -2.52 -0.59 -7.77
N ILE A 99 -3.73 -0.51 -8.29
CA ILE A 99 -4.29 -1.52 -9.19
C ILE A 99 -4.42 -0.94 -10.60
N ASP A 100 -4.70 -1.80 -11.59
CA ASP A 100 -4.91 -1.35 -12.97
C ASP A 100 -5.97 -0.23 -13.04
N SER A 101 -5.62 0.90 -13.66
CA SER A 101 -6.49 2.07 -13.74
C SER A 101 -7.83 1.79 -14.41
N SER A 102 -7.89 0.83 -15.35
CA SER A 102 -9.16 0.43 -15.98
C SER A 102 -10.14 -0.17 -14.96
N ILE A 103 -9.64 -0.85 -13.92
CA ILE A 103 -10.47 -1.34 -12.81
C ILE A 103 -11.00 -0.13 -12.02
N CYS A 104 -10.15 0.84 -11.71
CA CYS A 104 -10.54 2.06 -10.98
C CYS A 104 -11.61 2.89 -11.70
N GLU A 105 -11.53 2.98 -13.03
CA GLU A 105 -12.49 3.70 -13.87
C GLU A 105 -13.93 3.14 -13.74
N THR A 106 -14.08 1.86 -13.39
CA THR A 106 -15.41 1.25 -13.20
C THR A 106 -16.14 1.73 -11.94
N ARG A 107 -15.45 2.34 -10.96
CA ARG A 107 -16.01 2.69 -9.64
C ARG A 107 -15.68 4.10 -9.17
N LEU A 108 -15.53 5.08 -10.08
CA LEU A 108 -15.20 6.46 -9.72
C LEU A 108 -16.20 7.13 -8.76
N SER A 109 -17.46 6.67 -8.71
CA SER A 109 -18.46 7.14 -7.74
C SER A 109 -18.14 6.74 -6.30
N GLU A 110 -17.30 5.72 -6.10
CA GLU A 110 -16.93 5.18 -4.78
C GLU A 110 -15.65 5.82 -4.22
N CYS A 111 -15.07 6.85 -4.85
CA CYS A 111 -13.77 7.40 -4.45
C CYS A 111 -13.66 7.78 -2.97
N ALA A 112 -14.76 8.19 -2.34
CA ALA A 112 -14.81 8.52 -0.90
C ALA A 112 -14.51 7.33 0.03
N LEU A 113 -14.59 6.08 -0.46
CA LEU A 113 -14.26 4.90 0.32
C LEU A 113 -12.76 4.79 0.55
N LYS A 114 -12.34 4.43 1.77
CA LYS A 114 -10.92 4.23 2.15
C LYS A 114 -10.17 3.33 1.16
N LYS A 115 -10.81 2.23 0.74
CA LYS A 115 -10.24 1.27 -0.20
C LYS A 115 -10.00 1.86 -1.60
N MET A 116 -10.89 2.75 -2.06
CA MET A 116 -10.71 3.49 -3.31
C MET A 116 -9.61 4.55 -3.18
N LYS A 117 -9.57 5.28 -2.05
CA LYS A 117 -8.49 6.24 -1.78
C LYS A 117 -7.11 5.58 -1.80
N TYR A 118 -7.01 4.36 -1.27
CA TYR A 118 -5.78 3.57 -1.25
C TYR A 118 -5.42 2.99 -2.64
N ALA A 119 -6.39 2.33 -3.29
CA ALA A 119 -6.14 1.59 -4.53
C ALA A 119 -6.11 2.47 -5.79
N CYS A 120 -6.93 3.52 -5.83
CA CYS A 120 -7.25 4.29 -7.04
C CYS A 120 -6.92 5.77 -6.89
N ARG A 121 -5.79 6.07 -6.24
CA ARG A 121 -5.44 7.42 -5.81
C ARG A 121 -5.30 8.41 -6.98
N LYS A 122 -4.77 7.97 -8.12
CA LYS A 122 -4.63 8.79 -9.35
C LYS A 122 -5.97 8.96 -10.04
N SER A 123 -6.70 7.87 -10.26
CA SER A 123 -8.04 7.89 -10.89
C SER A 123 -9.04 8.76 -10.11
N CYS A 124 -9.00 8.67 -8.78
CA CYS A 124 -9.79 9.50 -7.86
C CYS A 124 -9.21 10.91 -7.64
N LYS A 125 -8.11 11.27 -8.30
CA LYS A 125 -7.47 12.60 -8.27
C LYS A 125 -6.99 13.04 -6.88
N TYR A 126 -6.78 12.11 -5.95
CA TYR A 126 -6.33 12.41 -4.58
C TYR A 126 -4.87 12.87 -4.50
N CYS A 127 -4.06 12.48 -5.47
CA CYS A 127 -2.64 12.84 -5.56
C CYS A 127 -2.33 13.82 -6.69
N LYS A 128 -3.37 14.37 -7.34
CA LYS A 128 -3.18 15.31 -8.46
C LYS A 128 -2.45 16.57 -7.99
N ASP A 129 -2.75 17.01 -6.77
CA ASP A 129 -2.01 18.06 -6.09
C ASP A 129 -0.84 17.44 -5.31
N ALA A 130 0.37 17.98 -5.52
CA ALA A 130 1.54 17.61 -4.73
C ALA A 130 1.36 18.00 -3.24
N CYS A 131 0.52 19.00 -2.97
CA CYS A 131 0.02 19.33 -1.64
C CYS A 131 -1.20 18.46 -1.28
N ASN A 132 -0.95 17.30 -0.68
CA ASN A 132 -2.03 16.46 -0.16
C ASN A 132 -1.59 15.72 1.11
N ASP A 133 -2.58 15.18 1.83
CA ASP A 133 -2.34 14.25 2.92
C ASP A 133 -2.45 12.81 2.40
N VAL A 134 -1.36 12.07 2.53
CA VAL A 134 -1.32 10.62 2.33
C VAL A 134 -2.01 9.91 3.50
N GLY A 135 -1.76 10.40 4.72
CA GLY A 135 -2.34 9.87 5.94
C GLY A 135 -3.87 9.93 5.98
N SER A 136 -4.47 9.13 6.85
CA SER A 136 -5.89 9.27 7.15
C SER A 136 -6.16 10.60 7.86
N HIS A 137 -7.42 11.05 7.78
CA HIS A 137 -7.84 12.26 8.49
C HIS A 137 -7.58 12.14 10.00
N ASP A 138 -7.94 11.02 10.61
CA ASP A 138 -7.77 10.78 12.05
C ASP A 138 -6.30 10.79 12.46
N PHE A 139 -5.43 10.17 11.64
CA PHE A 139 -3.99 10.21 11.87
C PHE A 139 -3.46 11.65 11.86
N CYS A 140 -3.78 12.42 10.82
CA CYS A 140 -3.29 13.79 10.71
C CYS A 140 -3.89 14.72 11.76
N ASP A 141 -5.18 14.63 12.06
CA ASP A 141 -5.84 15.45 13.10
C ASP A 141 -5.18 15.27 14.47
N VAL A 142 -4.91 14.02 14.87
CA VAL A 142 -4.26 13.72 16.15
C VAL A 142 -2.83 14.27 16.19
N HIS A 143 -2.05 14.08 15.13
CA HIS A 143 -0.64 14.48 15.09
C HIS A 143 -0.46 16.00 14.96
N VAL A 144 -1.33 16.68 14.21
CA VAL A 144 -1.36 18.15 14.15
C VAL A 144 -1.64 18.74 15.53
N ARG A 145 -2.66 18.24 16.25
CA ARG A 145 -3.00 18.72 17.60
C ARG A 145 -1.89 18.49 18.63
N ARG A 146 -1.06 17.46 18.44
CA ARG A 146 0.12 17.17 19.28
C ARG A 146 1.33 18.04 18.95
N GLY A 147 1.29 18.78 17.84
CA GLY A 147 2.43 19.58 17.37
C GLY A 147 3.54 18.72 16.75
N ASP A 148 3.20 17.56 16.19
CA ASP A 148 4.18 16.64 15.61
C ASP A 148 4.66 17.10 14.22
N CYS A 149 3.96 18.04 13.59
CA CYS A 149 4.32 18.63 12.29
C CYS A 149 5.74 19.20 12.26
N GLU A 150 6.30 19.66 13.39
CA GLU A 150 7.66 20.22 13.43
C GLU A 150 8.73 19.17 13.74
N LYS A 151 8.34 18.09 14.43
CA LYS A 151 9.26 17.17 15.13
C LYS A 151 9.34 15.79 14.49
N ASN A 152 8.33 15.41 13.71
CA ASN A 152 8.22 14.06 13.17
C ASN A 152 8.19 14.09 11.65
N GLU A 153 9.29 13.64 11.03
CA GLU A 153 9.44 13.61 9.57
C GLU A 153 8.41 12.71 8.87
N THR A 154 7.95 11.64 9.52
CA THR A 154 6.86 10.81 8.97
C THR A 154 5.54 11.59 8.96
N VAL A 155 5.22 12.33 10.02
CA VAL A 155 4.04 13.20 10.05
C VAL A 155 4.14 14.29 8.98
N LYS A 156 5.30 14.94 8.83
CA LYS A 156 5.52 15.95 7.77
C LYS A 156 5.20 15.41 6.38
N ARG A 157 5.66 14.19 6.07
CA ARG A 157 5.38 13.54 4.77
C ARG A 157 3.92 13.13 4.64
N MET A 158 3.36 12.47 5.65
CA MET A 158 2.00 11.91 5.57
C MET A 158 0.90 12.98 5.63
N CYS A 159 1.17 14.10 6.30
CA CYS A 159 0.18 15.12 6.63
C CYS A 159 0.58 16.49 6.09
N ARG A 160 1.23 16.53 4.91
CA ARG A 160 1.80 17.75 4.34
C ARG A 160 0.79 18.90 4.25
N LYS A 161 -0.46 18.60 3.85
CA LYS A 161 -1.52 19.61 3.74
C LYS A 161 -2.05 19.99 5.12
N SER A 162 -2.32 19.02 5.98
CA SER A 162 -2.81 19.27 7.35
C SER A 162 -1.79 20.00 8.23
N CYS A 163 -0.50 19.83 7.96
CA CYS A 163 0.60 20.55 8.61
C CYS A 163 0.96 21.87 7.91
N GLU A 164 0.22 22.28 6.87
CA GLU A 164 0.45 23.52 6.12
C GLU A 164 1.85 23.61 5.46
N LEU A 165 2.45 22.47 5.09
CA LEU A 165 3.81 22.35 4.52
C LEU A 165 3.85 22.37 2.99
N CYS A 166 2.83 22.94 2.36
CA CYS A 166 2.65 22.89 0.91
C CYS A 166 3.40 23.98 0.15
N GLU A 167 3.90 25.01 0.83
CA GLU A 167 4.55 26.16 0.20
C GLU A 167 6.09 26.04 0.09
N ILE A 168 6.66 24.88 0.44
CA ILE A 168 8.13 24.74 0.61
C ILE A 168 8.86 24.25 -0.67
N GLU A 169 8.16 23.87 -1.75
CA GLU A 169 8.81 23.35 -2.98
C GLU A 169 8.78 24.33 -4.16
N GLN A 170 9.34 25.53 -3.96
CA GLN A 170 9.91 26.34 -5.04
C GLN A 170 11.30 26.85 -4.63
N SER A 171 12.32 26.02 -4.84
CA SER A 171 13.73 26.45 -4.89
C SER A 171 14.54 25.58 -5.83
#